data_AF-A0A2I1CX83-F1
#
_entry.id   AF-A0A2I1CX83-F1
#
_cell.length_a   1.000
_cell.length_b   1.000
_cell.length_c   1.000
_cell.angle_alpha   90.00
_cell.angle_beta   90.00
_cell.angle_gamma   90.00
#
_symmetry.space_group_name_H-M   'P 1'
#
loop_
_entity.id
_entity.type
_entity.pdbx_description
1 polymer ?
#
loop_
_entity_poly.entity_id
_entity_poly.type
_entity_poly.pdbx_seq_one_letter_code
_entity_poly.pdbx_strand_id
1 'polypeptide(L)'
;MQYGLDAPKHLDGMFSWVLFDRKQNRVIAARDPIGITSFYLGWSSETPGAVYFASELKSLHPICDKIEAFPPGHVYDSNTGALTRYFQPSWWDPANVPSTPVDYLTLRHSLEKAVRKRLMAEVPYGVLLSGGLDSSLVAAIAQRETLRMQDATKAAIQNQTGVSDLVGIDDSNELSTVTTLQQLHSFSIGLPGAPDTEAALEVARFLGTKHHAFTFTVEDGLNALSDVIYHLETYDVTTIRASTPMYLLSRKIKAMGVKMVLSGEGSDEIFGGYLYFHAAPNREEFHKETVRRVKNLHLADCLRANKSTSAWGLEARVPFLDKEFLETSMKIDPADKMITEGRIEKYVLRKAFDTTDEPDNTPYLPEKILWRQKEQFSDGVGYSWIDGLKDAAEEHVTDEMMKNPKPEWGSDVPDTKEAYWYRTMFDEHFPASCAGTVERWTPTWSKQTDPSGRAIATHNAKYKSVE
;
A
#
# COMPACT_ATOMS: atom_id res chain seq x y z
N MET A 1 30.04 11.86 -9.71
CA MET A 1 29.11 10.74 -9.44
C MET A 1 29.33 9.67 -10.50
N GLN A 2 29.57 8.40 -10.13
CA GLN A 2 29.87 7.31 -11.08
C GLN A 2 28.72 7.08 -12.10
N TYR A 3 27.47 7.09 -11.62
CA TYR A 3 26.29 6.81 -12.44
C TYR A 3 25.48 8.06 -12.81
N GLY A 4 25.89 9.25 -12.37
CA GLY A 4 25.19 10.51 -12.69
C GLY A 4 23.67 10.44 -12.48
N LEU A 5 22.91 10.84 -13.51
CA LEU A 5 21.44 10.79 -13.53
C LEU A 5 20.86 9.37 -13.63
N ASP A 6 21.67 8.37 -13.98
CA ASP A 6 21.26 6.98 -14.04
C ASP A 6 21.32 6.27 -12.67
N ALA A 7 21.86 6.92 -11.63
CA ALA A 7 21.96 6.35 -10.28
C ALA A 7 20.66 5.68 -9.78
N PRO A 8 19.45 6.27 -9.95
CA PRO A 8 18.20 5.62 -9.54
C PRO A 8 17.93 4.25 -10.18
N LYS A 9 18.44 3.99 -11.40
CA LYS A 9 18.25 2.71 -12.11
C LYS A 9 18.90 1.54 -11.35
N HIS A 10 19.96 1.82 -10.61
CA HIS A 10 20.71 0.84 -9.84
C HIS A 10 20.14 0.59 -8.44
N LEU A 11 19.17 1.39 -7.99
CA LEU A 11 18.56 1.26 -6.66
C LEU A 11 17.37 0.30 -6.70
N ASP A 12 17.35 -0.66 -5.79
CA ASP A 12 16.28 -1.65 -5.65
C ASP A 12 15.57 -1.50 -4.31
N GLY A 13 14.51 -0.69 -4.32
CA GLY A 13 13.74 -0.37 -3.13
C GLY A 13 12.78 0.78 -3.37
N MET A 14 12.21 1.27 -2.27
CA MET A 14 11.39 2.49 -2.22
C MET A 14 12.25 3.63 -1.68
N PHE A 15 12.17 4.80 -2.30
CA PHE A 15 13.02 5.94 -2.00
C PHE A 15 12.48 7.24 -2.60
N SER A 16 12.74 8.32 -1.87
CA SER A 16 12.75 9.68 -2.39
C SER A 16 14.00 10.36 -1.82
N TRP A 17 14.77 11.04 -2.65
CA TRP A 17 15.99 11.71 -2.18
C TRP A 17 16.29 12.97 -2.97
N VAL A 18 17.02 13.87 -2.32
CA VAL A 18 17.65 15.05 -2.91
C VAL A 18 19.13 15.00 -2.58
N LEU A 19 19.97 15.10 -3.60
CA LEU A 19 21.42 15.09 -3.49
C LEU A 19 21.96 16.41 -4.03
N PHE A 20 22.73 17.12 -3.20
CA PHE A 20 23.47 18.30 -3.61
C PHE A 20 24.95 17.99 -3.81
N ASP A 21 25.43 18.13 -5.04
CA ASP A 21 26.84 18.04 -5.37
C ASP A 21 27.47 19.42 -5.29
N ARG A 22 28.18 19.67 -4.17
CA ARG A 22 28.89 20.93 -3.94
C ARG A 22 29.96 21.22 -4.99
N LYS A 23 30.60 20.20 -5.58
CA LYS A 23 31.67 20.41 -6.57
C LYS A 23 31.11 20.89 -7.90
N GLN A 24 29.94 20.37 -8.28
CA GLN A 24 29.26 20.74 -9.52
C GLN A 24 28.23 21.87 -9.32
N ASN A 25 27.98 22.30 -8.08
CA ASN A 25 26.87 23.16 -7.70
C ASN A 25 25.53 22.70 -8.31
N ARG A 26 25.25 21.40 -8.16
CA ARG A 26 24.15 20.72 -8.86
C ARG A 26 23.28 19.96 -7.87
N VAL A 27 21.97 20.11 -7.99
CA VAL A 27 20.97 19.32 -7.26
C VAL A 27 20.40 18.27 -8.18
N ILE A 28 20.36 17.03 -7.70
CA ILE A 28 19.68 15.92 -8.35
C ILE A 28 18.65 15.40 -7.34
N ALA A 29 17.44 15.11 -7.78
CA ALA A 29 16.44 14.46 -6.94
C ALA A 29 15.81 13.30 -7.69
N ALA A 30 15.38 12.26 -7.00
CA ALA A 30 14.70 11.13 -7.64
C ALA A 30 13.66 10.50 -6.72
N ARG A 31 12.66 9.89 -7.35
CA ARG A 31 11.62 9.10 -6.68
C ARG A 31 11.63 7.69 -7.22
N ASP A 32 11.27 6.73 -6.38
CA ASP A 32 11.22 5.32 -6.70
C ASP A 32 10.29 4.99 -7.89
N PRO A 33 10.46 3.82 -8.53
CA PRO A 33 9.81 3.44 -9.78
C PRO A 33 8.28 3.61 -9.84
N ILE A 34 7.59 3.32 -8.74
CA ILE A 34 6.13 3.26 -8.65
C ILE A 34 5.57 4.41 -7.81
N GLY A 35 6.40 5.10 -7.03
CA GLY A 35 6.00 6.19 -6.15
C GLY A 35 5.46 5.65 -4.83
N ILE A 36 6.08 4.60 -4.31
CA ILE A 36 5.77 4.00 -3.00
C ILE A 36 5.96 5.05 -1.90
N THR A 37 7.05 5.82 -1.97
CA THR A 37 7.26 6.98 -1.09
C THR A 37 6.53 8.20 -1.62
N SER A 38 5.97 9.07 -0.77
CA SER A 38 5.48 10.38 -1.19
C SER A 38 6.63 11.38 -1.40
N PHE A 39 6.51 12.22 -2.42
CA PHE A 39 7.51 13.23 -2.74
C PHE A 39 6.94 14.31 -3.65
N TYR A 40 7.24 15.57 -3.37
CA TYR A 40 6.66 16.75 -4.02
C TYR A 40 7.76 17.75 -4.40
N LEU A 41 7.50 18.52 -5.46
CA LEU A 41 8.25 19.71 -5.83
C LEU A 41 7.40 20.96 -5.58
N GLY A 42 8.06 22.05 -5.21
CA GLY A 42 7.41 23.34 -5.00
C GLY A 42 8.19 24.50 -5.63
N TRP A 43 7.46 25.55 -6.01
CA TRP A 43 8.00 26.82 -6.50
C TRP A 43 7.28 27.98 -5.85
N SER A 44 8.00 29.07 -5.65
CA SER A 44 7.51 30.30 -5.02
C SER A 44 7.84 31.51 -5.88
N SER A 45 6.86 32.40 -6.06
CA SER A 45 7.05 33.69 -6.73
C SER A 45 7.92 34.65 -5.91
N GLU A 46 8.00 34.45 -4.58
CA GLU A 46 8.87 35.23 -3.68
C GLU A 46 10.35 34.87 -3.81
N THR A 47 10.67 33.66 -4.29
CA THR A 47 12.05 33.18 -4.52
C THR A 47 12.23 32.64 -5.95
N PRO A 48 12.20 33.50 -6.98
CA PRO A 48 12.32 33.07 -8.36
C PRO A 48 13.58 32.23 -8.62
N GLY A 49 13.40 31.06 -9.23
CA GLY A 49 14.48 30.12 -9.55
C GLY A 49 14.83 29.11 -8.43
N ALA A 50 14.28 29.28 -7.23
CA ALA A 50 14.36 28.24 -6.21
C ALA A 50 13.42 27.07 -6.54
N VAL A 51 13.85 25.86 -6.19
CA VAL A 51 13.03 24.64 -6.27
C VAL A 51 13.05 23.97 -4.91
N TYR A 52 11.86 23.74 -4.37
CA TYR A 52 11.64 23.11 -3.08
C TYR A 52 11.30 21.65 -3.26
N PHE A 53 11.72 20.82 -2.31
CA PHE A 53 11.42 19.39 -2.27
C PHE A 53 10.95 19.02 -0.88
N ALA A 54 9.90 18.23 -0.78
CA ALA A 54 9.44 17.68 0.50
C ALA A 54 8.77 16.33 0.30
N SER A 55 8.76 15.52 1.35
CA SER A 55 8.00 14.27 1.36
C SER A 55 6.49 14.51 1.29
N GLU A 56 6.03 15.64 1.82
CA GLU A 56 4.61 15.93 2.05
C GLU A 56 4.29 17.39 1.66
N LEU A 57 3.14 17.59 1.02
CA LEU A 57 2.66 18.89 0.56
C LEU A 57 2.46 19.90 1.70
N LYS A 58 2.10 19.42 2.90
CA LYS A 58 1.93 20.23 4.12
C LYS A 58 3.17 21.05 4.49
N SER A 59 4.35 20.62 4.05
CA SER A 59 5.61 21.35 4.26
C SER A 59 5.87 22.44 3.22
N LEU A 60 5.16 22.43 2.09
CA LEU A 60 5.40 23.30 0.94
C LEU A 60 4.33 24.40 0.80
N HIS A 61 3.05 24.10 1.03
CA HIS A 61 1.97 25.07 0.80
C HIS A 61 2.06 26.39 1.59
N PRO A 62 2.78 26.50 2.74
CA PRO A 62 2.94 27.79 3.40
C PRO A 62 3.86 28.76 2.65
N ILE A 63 4.71 28.27 1.73
CA ILE A 63 5.75 29.07 1.06
C ILE A 63 5.75 28.95 -0.47
N CYS A 64 5.12 27.92 -1.02
CA CYS A 64 5.07 27.65 -2.46
C CYS A 64 3.69 28.01 -3.03
N ASP A 65 3.67 28.81 -4.09
CA ASP A 65 2.45 29.13 -4.84
C ASP A 65 2.05 28.00 -5.80
N LYS A 66 3.03 27.17 -6.20
CA LYS A 66 2.84 26.03 -7.08
C LYS A 66 3.48 24.79 -6.49
N ILE A 67 2.72 23.71 -6.40
CA ILE A 67 3.18 22.41 -5.89
C ILE A 67 2.75 21.32 -6.86
N GLU A 68 3.65 20.40 -7.16
CA GLU A 68 3.37 19.23 -7.98
C GLU A 68 3.91 17.97 -7.30
N ALA A 69 3.20 16.85 -7.44
CA ALA A 69 3.75 15.57 -7.02
C ALA A 69 4.96 15.22 -7.90
N PHE A 70 6.09 14.84 -7.29
CA PHE A 70 7.26 14.40 -8.03
C PHE A 70 6.91 13.09 -8.75
N PRO A 71 7.04 13.01 -10.09
CA PRO A 71 6.53 11.86 -10.83
C PRO A 71 7.31 10.58 -10.50
N PRO A 72 6.64 9.43 -10.27
CA PRO A 72 7.31 8.16 -10.02
C PRO A 72 8.27 7.73 -11.11
N GLY A 73 9.40 7.14 -10.74
CA GLY A 73 10.39 6.62 -11.69
C GLY A 73 11.08 7.72 -12.50
N HIS A 74 11.14 8.95 -11.98
CA HIS A 74 11.83 10.08 -12.60
C HIS A 74 13.02 10.58 -11.76
N VAL A 75 13.93 11.27 -12.45
CA VAL A 75 15.05 12.01 -11.88
C VAL A 75 14.95 13.48 -12.32
N TYR A 76 15.21 14.39 -11.40
CA TYR A 76 15.32 15.82 -11.60
C TYR A 76 16.78 16.24 -11.68
N ASP A 77 17.08 17.21 -12.54
CA ASP A 77 18.41 17.81 -12.67
C ASP A 77 18.35 19.34 -12.64
N SER A 78 18.99 19.97 -11.65
CA SER A 78 19.00 21.43 -11.53
C SER A 78 19.69 22.15 -12.69
N ASN A 79 20.58 21.48 -13.43
CA ASN A 79 21.26 22.11 -14.56
C ASN A 79 20.31 22.38 -15.74
N THR A 80 19.29 21.55 -15.89
CA THR A 80 18.32 21.63 -17.00
C THR A 80 16.92 22.01 -16.53
N GLY A 81 16.63 21.85 -15.23
CA GLY A 81 15.28 21.94 -14.67
C GLY A 81 14.37 20.78 -15.11
N ALA A 82 14.91 19.75 -15.77
CA ALA A 82 14.11 18.70 -16.39
C ALA A 82 13.84 17.52 -15.45
N LEU A 83 12.64 16.95 -15.57
CA LEU A 83 12.26 15.66 -15.00
C LEU A 83 12.34 14.60 -16.10
N THR A 84 13.24 13.62 -15.94
CA THR A 84 13.45 12.55 -16.92
C THR A 84 13.08 11.21 -16.33
N ARG A 85 12.26 10.43 -17.05
CA ARG A 85 11.88 9.08 -16.62
C ARG A 85 13.07 8.12 -16.76
N TYR A 86 13.47 7.48 -15.66
CA TYR A 86 14.53 6.47 -15.66
C TYR A 86 13.98 5.03 -15.64
N PHE A 87 12.75 4.82 -15.15
CA PHE A 87 12.13 3.50 -15.04
C PHE A 87 11.29 3.15 -16.26
N GLN A 88 11.72 2.13 -17.02
CA GLN A 88 11.08 1.70 -18.28
C GLN A 88 10.83 0.18 -18.25
N PRO A 89 9.82 -0.31 -17.50
CA PRO A 89 9.49 -1.73 -17.48
C PRO A 89 8.79 -2.15 -18.78
N SER A 90 8.81 -3.45 -19.10
CA SER A 90 8.27 -3.94 -20.39
C SER A 90 6.75 -3.73 -20.53
N TRP A 91 6.04 -3.69 -19.41
CA TRP A 91 4.58 -3.58 -19.32
C TRP A 91 4.08 -2.14 -19.24
N TRP A 92 4.97 -1.12 -19.30
CA TRP A 92 4.55 0.27 -19.09
C TRP A 92 3.58 0.76 -20.15
N ASP A 93 3.75 0.36 -21.41
CA ASP A 93 2.82 0.72 -22.48
C ASP A 93 1.61 -0.24 -22.46
N PRO A 94 0.38 0.24 -22.19
CA PRO A 94 -0.79 -0.62 -22.17
C PRO A 94 -1.12 -1.24 -23.54
N ALA A 95 -0.53 -0.74 -24.64
CA ALA A 95 -0.66 -1.38 -25.96
C ALA A 95 0.14 -2.69 -26.07
N ASN A 96 1.16 -2.90 -25.22
CA ASN A 96 1.99 -4.09 -25.21
C ASN A 96 1.36 -5.21 -24.37
N VAL A 97 0.25 -5.75 -24.86
CA VAL A 97 -0.50 -6.81 -24.15
C VAL A 97 0.29 -8.12 -24.18
N PRO A 98 0.71 -8.66 -23.02
CA PRO A 98 1.56 -9.85 -22.98
C PRO A 98 0.78 -11.10 -23.37
N SER A 99 1.51 -12.14 -23.77
CA SER A 99 0.98 -13.47 -24.10
C SER A 99 1.79 -14.60 -23.46
N THR A 100 2.54 -14.29 -22.40
CA THR A 100 3.38 -15.27 -21.71
C THR A 100 2.47 -16.13 -20.81
N PRO A 101 2.44 -17.46 -20.98
CA PRO A 101 1.68 -18.32 -20.07
C PRO A 101 2.13 -18.16 -18.62
N VAL A 102 1.22 -18.30 -17.68
CA VAL A 102 1.56 -18.26 -16.26
C VAL A 102 2.50 -19.41 -15.85
N ASP A 103 3.60 -19.07 -15.19
CA ASP A 103 4.43 -20.01 -14.43
C ASP A 103 4.20 -19.76 -12.93
N TYR A 104 3.44 -20.65 -12.31
CA TYR A 104 3.06 -20.55 -10.91
C TYR A 104 4.25 -20.58 -9.95
N LEU A 105 5.29 -21.36 -10.26
CA LEU A 105 6.46 -21.51 -9.40
C LEU A 105 7.35 -20.26 -9.48
N THR A 106 7.56 -19.74 -10.69
CA THR A 106 8.26 -18.47 -10.89
C THR A 106 7.52 -17.32 -10.22
N LEU A 107 6.18 -17.28 -10.32
CA LEU A 107 5.37 -16.28 -9.62
C LEU A 107 5.50 -16.37 -8.10
N ARG A 108 5.42 -17.58 -7.53
CA ARG A 108 5.61 -17.83 -6.10
C ARG A 108 7.00 -17.38 -5.63
N HIS A 109 8.06 -17.89 -6.25
CA HIS A 109 9.44 -17.60 -5.87
C HIS A 109 9.79 -16.12 -6.01
N SER A 110 9.27 -15.43 -7.02
CA SER A 110 9.49 -13.99 -7.18
C SER A 110 8.84 -13.18 -6.04
N LEU A 111 7.64 -13.56 -5.57
CA LEU A 111 7.03 -12.90 -4.41
C LEU A 111 7.79 -13.23 -3.12
N GLU A 112 8.23 -14.47 -2.94
CA GLU A 112 9.06 -14.87 -1.80
C GLU A 112 10.35 -14.05 -1.73
N LYS A 113 11.03 -13.89 -2.87
CA LYS A 113 12.22 -13.05 -2.99
C LYS A 113 11.90 -11.59 -2.66
N ALA A 114 10.77 -11.06 -3.14
CA ALA A 114 10.34 -9.70 -2.88
C ALA A 114 10.10 -9.44 -1.38
N VAL A 115 9.47 -10.39 -0.66
CA VAL A 115 9.26 -10.31 0.79
C VAL A 115 10.60 -10.42 1.52
N ARG A 116 11.45 -11.41 1.17
CA ARG A 116 12.76 -11.62 1.80
C ARG A 116 13.64 -10.36 1.75
N LYS A 117 13.72 -9.71 0.58
CA LYS A 117 14.45 -8.44 0.41
C LYS A 117 13.98 -7.33 1.36
N ARG A 118 12.70 -7.34 1.73
CA ARG A 118 12.06 -6.33 2.58
C ARG A 118 12.06 -6.70 4.06
N LEU A 119 12.58 -7.85 4.45
CA LEU A 119 12.82 -8.20 5.85
C LEU A 119 14.09 -7.56 6.43
N MET A 120 14.91 -6.90 5.61
CA MET A 120 16.13 -6.20 6.05
C MET A 120 15.81 -5.09 7.05
N ALA A 121 16.00 -5.35 8.34
CA ALA A 121 15.79 -4.39 9.41
C ALA A 121 16.65 -4.72 10.63
N GLU A 122 17.25 -3.70 11.26
CA GLU A 122 17.95 -3.78 12.55
C GLU A 122 17.03 -3.39 13.73
N VAL A 123 15.75 -3.17 13.43
CA VAL A 123 14.74 -2.69 14.39
C VAL A 123 13.53 -3.63 14.40
N PRO A 124 12.74 -3.64 15.49
CA PRO A 124 11.53 -4.46 15.55
C PRO A 124 10.58 -4.15 14.39
N TYR A 125 10.16 -5.21 13.69
CA TYR A 125 9.21 -5.15 12.59
C TYR A 125 8.04 -6.12 12.80
N GLY A 126 6.99 -5.96 12.01
CA GLY A 126 5.90 -6.93 11.95
C GLY A 126 5.18 -6.93 10.60
N VAL A 127 3.97 -7.48 10.57
CA VAL A 127 3.13 -7.56 9.37
C VAL A 127 1.73 -7.06 9.65
N LEU A 128 1.16 -6.30 8.71
CA LEU A 128 -0.27 -6.03 8.70
C LEU A 128 -1.00 -7.27 8.21
N LEU A 129 -2.07 -7.68 8.90
CA LEU A 129 -2.80 -8.90 8.64
C LEU A 129 -4.31 -8.67 8.74
N SER A 130 -5.00 -8.51 7.61
CA SER A 130 -6.46 -8.37 7.56
C SER A 130 -7.21 -9.69 7.42
N GLY A 131 -6.49 -10.81 7.26
CA GLY A 131 -7.11 -12.09 6.90
C GLY A 131 -7.62 -12.18 5.45
N GLY A 132 -7.37 -11.15 4.64
CA GLY A 132 -7.48 -11.23 3.18
C GLY A 132 -6.29 -11.95 2.55
N LEU A 133 -6.43 -12.41 1.31
CA LEU A 133 -5.40 -13.18 0.59
C LEU A 133 -4.02 -12.51 0.65
N ASP A 134 -3.95 -11.23 0.33
CA ASP A 134 -2.69 -10.54 0.00
C ASP A 134 -1.81 -10.35 1.24
N SER A 135 -2.37 -9.75 2.30
CA SER A 135 -1.66 -9.59 3.58
C SER A 135 -1.31 -10.95 4.21
N SER A 136 -2.17 -11.94 4.02
CA SER A 136 -1.95 -13.28 4.57
C SER A 136 -0.79 -13.99 3.89
N LEU A 137 -0.65 -13.88 2.56
CA LEU A 137 0.50 -14.40 1.82
C LEU A 137 1.80 -13.70 2.25
N VAL A 138 1.79 -12.37 2.38
CA VAL A 138 2.96 -11.62 2.89
C VAL A 138 3.35 -12.07 4.30
N ALA A 139 2.37 -12.24 5.19
CA ALA A 139 2.60 -12.74 6.54
C ALA A 139 3.14 -14.18 6.56
N ALA A 140 2.59 -15.06 5.71
CA ALA A 140 3.02 -16.45 5.61
C ALA A 140 4.48 -16.57 5.16
N ILE A 141 4.85 -15.82 4.10
CA ILE A 141 6.22 -15.79 3.60
C ILE A 141 7.17 -15.19 4.64
N ALA A 142 6.79 -14.06 5.27
CA ALA A 142 7.59 -13.44 6.31
C ALA A 142 7.82 -14.37 7.50
N GLN A 143 6.81 -15.14 7.90
CA GLN A 143 6.92 -16.12 8.97
C GLN A 143 7.86 -17.27 8.60
N ARG A 144 7.77 -17.81 7.39
CA ARG A 144 8.70 -18.85 6.90
C ARG A 144 10.15 -18.38 6.93
N GLU A 145 10.41 -17.17 6.43
CA GLU A 145 11.76 -16.61 6.46
C GLU A 145 12.22 -16.33 7.90
N THR A 146 11.34 -15.88 8.79
CA THR A 146 11.65 -15.70 10.21
C THR A 146 12.03 -17.03 10.86
N LEU A 147 11.25 -18.09 10.66
CA LEU A 147 11.57 -19.43 11.18
C LEU A 147 12.88 -19.98 10.60
N ARG A 148 13.12 -19.79 9.30
CA ARG A 148 14.38 -20.17 8.64
C ARG A 148 15.58 -19.47 9.27
N MET A 149 15.50 -18.16 9.53
CA MET A 149 16.57 -17.41 10.20
C MET A 149 16.78 -17.89 11.64
N GLN A 150 15.69 -18.19 12.35
CA GLN A 150 15.76 -18.74 13.71
C GLN A 150 16.46 -20.10 13.75
N ASP A 151 16.13 -21.00 12.84
CA ASP A 151 16.74 -22.34 12.79
C ASP A 151 18.20 -22.29 12.35
N ALA A 152 18.55 -21.41 11.39
CA ALA A 152 19.94 -21.14 11.03
C ALA A 152 20.75 -20.61 12.23
N THR A 153 20.16 -19.71 13.03
CA THR A 153 20.77 -19.17 14.25
C THR A 153 20.97 -20.26 15.30
N LYS A 154 19.95 -21.09 15.55
CA LYS A 154 20.04 -22.22 16.49
C LYS A 154 21.14 -23.21 16.07
N ALA A 155 21.21 -23.54 14.77
CA ALA A 155 22.23 -24.43 14.24
C ALA A 155 23.65 -23.83 14.38
N ALA A 156 23.80 -22.52 14.15
CA ALA A 156 25.08 -21.82 14.36
C ALA A 156 25.51 -21.86 15.84
N ILE A 157 24.59 -21.60 16.77
CA ILE A 157 24.85 -21.68 18.22
C ILE A 157 25.22 -23.10 18.64
N GLN A 158 24.53 -24.13 18.12
CA GLN A 158 24.83 -25.53 18.44
C GLN A 158 26.20 -25.99 17.91
N ASN A 159 26.63 -25.45 16.76
CA ASN A 159 27.94 -25.75 16.18
C ASN A 159 29.09 -24.95 16.81
N GLN A 160 28.80 -23.83 17.49
CA GLN A 160 29.77 -23.10 18.31
C GLN A 160 29.85 -23.72 19.70
N THR A 161 30.76 -24.67 19.90
CA THR A 161 31.06 -25.22 21.22
C THR A 161 31.67 -24.14 22.13
N GLY A 162 30.82 -23.50 22.93
CA GLY A 162 31.17 -22.86 24.19
C GLY A 162 31.74 -21.44 24.10
N VAL A 163 30.88 -20.43 24.06
CA VAL A 163 31.04 -19.17 24.82
C VAL A 163 29.63 -18.63 25.10
N SER A 164 29.24 -18.56 26.38
CA SER A 164 28.01 -17.90 26.84
C SER A 164 28.36 -16.50 27.34
N ASP A 165 28.82 -15.61 26.46
CA ASP A 165 29.18 -14.27 26.89
C ASP A 165 27.97 -13.34 26.83
N LEU A 166 27.72 -12.71 27.98
CA LEU A 166 26.85 -11.56 28.14
C LEU A 166 27.37 -10.41 27.28
N VAL A 167 26.45 -9.55 26.85
CA VAL A 167 26.71 -8.37 26.01
C VAL A 167 27.94 -7.59 26.50
N GLY A 168 28.99 -7.59 25.70
CA GLY A 168 30.25 -6.90 25.95
C GLY A 168 31.09 -6.89 24.68
N ILE A 169 31.89 -5.83 24.53
CA ILE A 169 32.98 -5.80 23.55
C ILE A 169 34.00 -6.82 24.05
N ASP A 170 34.30 -7.85 23.26
CA ASP A 170 35.37 -8.78 23.62
C ASP A 170 36.75 -8.09 23.55
N ASP A 171 37.79 -8.72 24.09
CA ASP A 171 39.14 -8.15 24.09
C ASP A 171 39.72 -7.93 22.67
N SER A 172 39.01 -8.37 21.62
CA SER A 172 39.31 -8.16 20.20
C SER A 172 38.45 -7.08 19.52
N ASN A 173 37.63 -6.33 20.27
CA ASN A 173 36.71 -5.32 19.75
C ASN A 173 35.57 -5.86 18.85
N GLU A 174 35.23 -7.15 18.90
CA GLU A 174 34.07 -7.69 18.19
C GLU A 174 32.79 -7.63 19.05
N LEU A 175 31.69 -7.23 18.41
CA LEU A 175 30.39 -7.06 19.05
C LEU A 175 29.61 -8.37 18.99
N SER A 176 29.44 -9.06 20.12
CA SER A 176 28.55 -10.23 20.20
C SER A 176 27.11 -9.78 20.50
N THR A 177 26.23 -9.85 19.50
CA THR A 177 24.79 -9.58 19.70
C THR A 177 24.08 -10.84 20.20
N VAL A 178 23.39 -10.74 21.34
CA VAL A 178 22.42 -11.75 21.78
C VAL A 178 21.31 -11.82 20.72
N THR A 179 21.29 -12.90 19.93
CA THR A 179 20.18 -13.26 19.06
C THR A 179 18.97 -13.63 19.90
N THR A 180 18.20 -12.63 20.33
CA THR A 180 16.82 -12.90 20.74
C THR A 180 16.10 -13.36 19.47
N LEU A 181 15.71 -14.63 19.41
CA LEU A 181 14.97 -15.18 18.27
C LEU A 181 13.66 -14.39 18.14
N GLN A 182 13.62 -13.42 17.22
CA GLN A 182 12.48 -12.51 17.08
C GLN A 182 11.26 -13.31 16.63
N GLN A 183 10.22 -13.31 17.45
CA GLN A 183 8.91 -13.81 17.05
C GLN A 183 8.28 -12.78 16.10
N LEU A 184 7.64 -13.22 15.02
CA LEU A 184 6.93 -12.31 14.13
C LEU A 184 5.64 -11.81 14.79
N HIS A 185 5.49 -10.49 14.87
CA HIS A 185 4.26 -9.85 15.30
C HIS A 185 3.35 -9.57 14.09
N SER A 186 2.06 -9.88 14.23
CA SER A 186 1.05 -9.55 13.21
C SER A 186 -0.02 -8.64 13.81
N PHE A 187 -0.55 -7.72 13.00
CA PHE A 187 -1.42 -6.63 13.47
C PHE A 187 -2.67 -6.52 12.62
N SER A 188 -3.83 -6.43 13.28
CA SER A 188 -5.12 -6.16 12.65
C SER A 188 -5.87 -5.05 13.38
N ILE A 189 -6.79 -4.39 12.68
CA ILE A 189 -7.73 -3.45 13.28
C ILE A 189 -9.12 -3.63 12.66
N GLY A 190 -10.16 -3.49 13.47
CA GLY A 190 -11.54 -3.48 13.00
C GLY A 190 -12.48 -2.99 14.09
N LEU A 191 -13.74 -2.79 13.73
CA LEU A 191 -14.81 -2.65 14.70
C LEU A 191 -15.03 -3.98 15.45
N PRO A 192 -15.64 -3.96 16.65
CA PRO A 192 -16.02 -5.19 17.33
C PRO A 192 -16.85 -6.11 16.43
N GLY A 193 -16.43 -7.36 16.27
CA GLY A 193 -17.10 -8.35 15.41
C GLY A 193 -16.83 -8.21 13.90
N ALA A 194 -15.87 -7.40 13.49
CA ALA A 194 -15.51 -7.25 12.08
C ALA A 194 -15.05 -8.59 11.44
N PRO A 195 -15.54 -8.94 10.24
CA PRO A 195 -15.16 -10.19 9.55
C PRO A 195 -13.65 -10.35 9.33
N ASP A 196 -12.94 -9.25 9.07
CA ASP A 196 -11.48 -9.29 8.88
C ASP A 196 -10.73 -9.65 10.16
N THR A 197 -11.24 -9.28 11.34
CA THR A 197 -10.65 -9.67 12.62
C THR A 197 -10.70 -11.18 12.81
N GLU A 198 -11.82 -11.82 12.49
CA GLU A 198 -11.96 -13.28 12.61
C GLU A 198 -11.02 -14.04 11.67
N ALA A 199 -10.94 -13.60 10.42
CA ALA A 199 -10.05 -14.19 9.44
C ALA A 199 -8.57 -13.95 9.76
N ALA A 200 -8.21 -12.75 10.25
CA ALA A 200 -6.86 -12.45 10.70
C ALA A 200 -6.44 -13.35 11.86
N LEU A 201 -7.35 -13.62 12.82
CA LEU A 201 -7.12 -14.57 13.91
C LEU A 201 -6.98 -16.01 13.42
N GLU A 202 -7.73 -16.43 12.40
CA GLU A 202 -7.56 -17.75 11.76
C GLU A 202 -6.17 -17.89 11.15
N VAL A 203 -5.73 -16.91 10.35
CA VAL A 203 -4.40 -16.90 9.72
C VAL A 203 -3.29 -16.82 10.76
N ALA A 204 -3.42 -15.95 11.77
CA ALA A 204 -2.39 -15.79 12.78
C ALA A 204 -2.18 -17.06 13.61
N ARG A 205 -3.26 -17.79 13.93
CA ARG A 205 -3.20 -19.11 14.59
C ARG A 205 -2.51 -20.13 13.70
N PHE A 206 -2.86 -20.17 12.42
CA PHE A 206 -2.23 -21.06 11.45
C PHE A 206 -0.72 -20.81 11.32
N LEU A 207 -0.30 -19.55 11.26
CA LEU A 207 1.10 -19.16 11.10
C LEU A 207 1.92 -19.19 12.41
N GLY A 208 1.28 -19.22 13.58
CA GLY A 208 1.97 -19.13 14.87
C GLY A 208 2.56 -17.75 15.19
N THR A 209 2.03 -16.68 14.58
CA THR A 209 2.48 -15.30 14.83
C THR A 209 1.95 -14.76 16.17
N LYS A 210 2.67 -13.83 16.79
CA LYS A 210 2.14 -13.07 17.95
C LYS A 210 1.17 -12.01 17.45
N HIS A 211 -0.12 -12.34 17.43
CA HIS A 211 -1.16 -11.47 16.88
C HIS A 211 -1.65 -10.41 17.86
N HIS A 212 -1.86 -9.21 17.35
CA HIS A 212 -2.46 -8.09 18.06
C HIS A 212 -3.69 -7.65 17.27
N ALA A 213 -4.87 -8.09 17.74
CA ALA A 213 -6.16 -7.68 17.19
C ALA A 213 -6.65 -6.43 17.93
N PHE A 214 -6.54 -5.28 17.29
CA PHE A 214 -7.01 -4.03 17.86
C PHE A 214 -8.45 -3.72 17.44
N THR A 215 -9.18 -3.07 18.34
CA THR A 215 -10.49 -2.51 18.03
C THR A 215 -10.44 -0.98 18.02
N PHE A 216 -11.36 -0.37 17.29
CA PHE A 216 -11.68 1.07 17.38
C PHE A 216 -13.20 1.22 17.38
N THR A 217 -13.69 2.40 17.73
CA THR A 217 -15.11 2.77 17.63
C THR A 217 -15.35 3.68 16.43
N VAL A 218 -16.60 3.80 15.98
CA VAL A 218 -16.96 4.77 14.93
C VAL A 218 -16.56 6.18 15.36
N GLU A 219 -16.79 6.53 16.63
CA GLU A 219 -16.40 7.83 17.20
C GLU A 219 -14.89 8.06 17.16
N ASP A 220 -14.06 7.05 17.48
CA ASP A 220 -12.60 7.14 17.32
C ASP A 220 -12.21 7.48 15.88
N GLY A 221 -12.91 6.89 14.91
CA GLY A 221 -12.70 7.13 13.49
C GLY A 221 -13.13 8.54 13.07
N LEU A 222 -14.33 8.98 13.47
CA LEU A 222 -14.86 10.31 13.17
C LEU A 222 -13.98 11.42 13.75
N ASN A 223 -13.55 11.26 15.01
CA ASN A 223 -12.65 12.20 15.68
C ASN A 223 -11.26 12.30 15.03
N ALA A 224 -10.84 11.25 14.31
CA ALA A 224 -9.55 11.23 13.62
C ALA A 224 -9.61 11.80 12.19
N LEU A 225 -10.80 12.05 11.62
CA LEU A 225 -10.93 12.38 10.19
C LEU A 225 -10.13 13.61 9.76
N SER A 226 -10.17 14.69 10.56
CA SER A 226 -9.44 15.92 10.23
C SER A 226 -7.93 15.70 10.19
N ASP A 227 -7.38 14.98 11.18
CA ASP A 227 -5.96 14.60 11.22
C ASP A 227 -5.59 13.66 10.06
N VAL A 228 -6.47 12.70 9.74
CA VAL A 228 -6.26 11.78 8.62
C VAL A 228 -6.19 12.53 7.30
N ILE A 229 -7.10 13.48 7.06
CA ILE A 229 -7.09 14.33 5.86
C ILE A 229 -5.84 15.20 5.80
N TYR A 230 -5.44 15.80 6.93
CA TYR A 230 -4.20 16.55 7.04
C TYR A 230 -2.98 15.69 6.69
N HIS A 231 -2.90 14.47 7.22
CA HIS A 231 -1.77 13.59 6.94
C HIS A 231 -1.76 13.09 5.49
N LEU A 232 -2.90 12.67 4.95
CA LEU A 232 -3.00 12.13 3.59
C LEU A 232 -2.86 13.19 2.51
N GLU A 233 -3.31 14.41 2.78
CA GLU A 233 -3.35 15.52 1.82
C GLU A 233 -4.28 15.19 0.64
N THR A 234 -5.47 14.64 0.93
CA THR A 234 -6.49 14.25 -0.05
C THR A 234 -7.89 14.42 0.53
N TYR A 235 -8.88 14.60 -0.36
CA TYR A 235 -10.32 14.54 -0.06
C TYR A 235 -11.02 13.37 -0.78
N ASP A 236 -10.26 12.42 -1.33
CA ASP A 236 -10.83 11.22 -1.95
C ASP A 236 -11.51 10.31 -0.91
N VAL A 237 -12.79 10.03 -1.13
CA VAL A 237 -13.65 9.27 -0.21
C VAL A 237 -13.09 7.86 0.04
N THR A 238 -12.72 7.14 -1.02
CA THR A 238 -12.20 5.77 -0.91
C THR A 238 -10.93 5.73 -0.06
N THR A 239 -10.03 6.66 -0.35
CA THR A 239 -8.75 6.77 0.34
C THR A 239 -8.96 7.11 1.81
N ILE A 240 -9.79 8.09 2.16
CA ILE A 240 -10.03 8.49 3.56
C ILE A 240 -10.70 7.36 4.36
N ARG A 241 -11.74 6.72 3.79
CA ARG A 241 -12.43 5.58 4.39
C ARG A 241 -11.46 4.46 4.78
N ALA A 242 -10.55 4.09 3.87
CA ALA A 242 -9.59 3.01 4.10
C ALA A 242 -8.38 3.45 4.96
N SER A 243 -8.01 4.72 4.92
CA SER A 243 -6.84 5.24 5.63
C SER A 243 -7.10 5.42 7.12
N THR A 244 -8.32 5.75 7.52
CA THR A 244 -8.64 6.05 8.93
C THR A 244 -8.33 4.89 9.86
N PRO A 245 -8.77 3.63 9.59
CA PRO A 245 -8.36 2.48 10.40
C PRO A 245 -6.84 2.24 10.36
N MET A 246 -6.20 2.41 9.19
CA MET A 246 -4.75 2.23 9.06
C MET A 246 -3.95 3.25 9.88
N TYR A 247 -4.39 4.50 9.92
CA TYR A 247 -3.81 5.56 10.76
C TYR A 247 -3.92 5.21 12.25
N LEU A 248 -5.11 4.79 12.70
CA LEU A 248 -5.34 4.37 14.09
C LEU A 248 -4.52 3.13 14.46
N LEU A 249 -4.42 2.15 13.55
CA LEU A 249 -3.59 0.97 13.73
C LEU A 249 -2.11 1.33 13.87
N SER A 250 -1.62 2.22 13.00
CA SER A 250 -0.22 2.66 12.99
C SER A 250 0.18 3.30 14.32
N ARG A 251 -0.70 4.12 14.92
CA ARG A 251 -0.52 4.67 16.26
C ARG A 251 -0.27 3.59 17.31
N LYS A 252 -1.10 2.53 17.30
CA LYS A 252 -1.01 1.42 18.26
C LYS A 252 0.25 0.59 18.06
N ILE A 253 0.60 0.29 16.80
CA ILE A 253 1.83 -0.42 16.45
C ILE A 253 3.07 0.36 16.91
N LYS A 254 3.10 1.67 16.66
CA LYS A 254 4.21 2.52 17.10
C LYS A 254 4.38 2.52 18.61
N ALA A 255 3.27 2.60 19.35
CA ALA A 255 3.28 2.59 20.82
C ALA A 255 3.90 1.29 21.39
N MET A 256 3.92 0.21 20.62
CA MET A 256 4.59 -1.05 20.98
C MET A 256 6.09 -1.09 20.63
N GLY A 257 6.63 -0.01 20.06
CA GLY A 257 8.05 0.10 19.67
C GLY A 257 8.38 -0.49 18.29
N VAL A 258 7.39 -0.97 17.54
CA VAL A 258 7.57 -1.44 16.16
C VAL A 258 7.79 -0.24 15.23
N LYS A 259 8.77 -0.35 14.35
CA LYS A 259 9.18 0.75 13.44
C LYS A 259 8.95 0.44 11.97
N MET A 260 8.71 -0.82 11.62
CA MET A 260 8.46 -1.23 10.23
C MET A 260 7.38 -2.31 10.18
N VAL A 261 6.51 -2.25 9.18
CA VAL A 261 5.54 -3.30 8.87
C VAL A 261 5.55 -3.65 7.38
N LEU A 262 5.36 -4.92 7.08
CA LEU A 262 5.03 -5.36 5.72
C LEU A 262 3.51 -5.31 5.50
N SER A 263 3.10 -4.98 4.28
CA SER A 263 1.70 -4.88 3.89
C SER A 263 1.46 -5.41 2.46
N GLY A 264 0.19 -5.67 2.14
CA GLY A 264 -0.25 -6.37 0.93
C GLY A 264 -0.68 -5.47 -0.24
N GLU A 265 -0.50 -4.15 -0.16
CA GLU A 265 -0.87 -3.22 -1.25
C GLU A 265 -0.16 -3.53 -2.56
N GLY A 266 -0.86 -3.29 -3.67
CA GLY A 266 -0.38 -3.55 -5.03
C GLY A 266 -0.92 -4.85 -5.63
N SER A 267 -1.31 -5.82 -4.81
CA SER A 267 -1.79 -7.12 -5.30
C SER A 267 -3.06 -6.99 -6.16
N ASP A 268 -4.05 -6.23 -5.70
CA ASP A 268 -5.32 -6.06 -6.42
C ASP A 268 -5.12 -5.35 -7.76
N GLU A 269 -4.18 -4.41 -7.85
CA GLU A 269 -3.85 -3.66 -9.07
C GLU A 269 -3.11 -4.53 -10.11
N ILE A 270 -2.23 -5.42 -9.65
CA ILE A 270 -1.42 -6.29 -10.51
C ILE A 270 -2.25 -7.46 -11.08
N PHE A 271 -3.17 -7.99 -10.29
CA PHE A 271 -3.92 -9.21 -10.59
C PHE A 271 -5.41 -9.00 -10.86
N GLY A 272 -5.87 -7.75 -10.92
CA GLY A 272 -7.29 -7.42 -11.13
C GLY A 272 -8.18 -7.96 -10.01
N GLY A 273 -7.80 -7.69 -8.77
CA GLY A 273 -8.48 -8.22 -7.58
C GLY A 273 -9.73 -7.45 -7.16
N TYR A 274 -9.96 -6.24 -7.69
CA TYR A 274 -11.18 -5.49 -7.42
C TYR A 274 -12.40 -6.10 -8.11
N LEU A 275 -13.55 -6.13 -7.43
CA LEU A 275 -14.77 -6.78 -7.94
C LEU A 275 -15.26 -6.23 -9.30
N TYR A 276 -14.94 -4.98 -9.66
CA TYR A 276 -15.32 -4.45 -10.96
C TYR A 276 -14.55 -5.10 -12.13
N PHE A 277 -13.42 -5.79 -11.88
CA PHE A 277 -12.72 -6.56 -12.92
C PHE A 277 -13.53 -7.76 -13.43
N HIS A 278 -14.58 -8.20 -12.72
CA HIS A 278 -15.54 -9.18 -13.25
C HIS A 278 -16.24 -8.67 -14.53
N ALA A 279 -16.33 -7.35 -14.70
CA ALA A 279 -16.92 -6.71 -15.88
C ALA A 279 -15.89 -6.38 -16.97
N ALA A 280 -14.63 -6.82 -16.85
CA ALA A 280 -13.61 -6.60 -17.86
C ALA A 280 -14.02 -7.29 -19.18
N PRO A 281 -14.09 -6.56 -20.31
CA PRO A 281 -14.67 -7.10 -21.54
C PRO A 281 -13.75 -8.11 -22.26
N ASN A 282 -12.44 -7.95 -22.13
CA ASN A 282 -11.42 -8.79 -22.77
C ASN A 282 -10.05 -8.61 -22.08
N ARG A 283 -9.06 -9.40 -22.50
CA ARG A 283 -7.73 -9.43 -21.90
C ARG A 283 -6.95 -8.12 -22.12
N GLU A 284 -7.18 -7.43 -23.25
CA GLU A 284 -6.54 -6.16 -23.58
C GLU A 284 -7.00 -5.05 -22.63
N GLU A 285 -8.31 -4.92 -22.41
CA GLU A 285 -8.87 -3.93 -21.47
C GLU A 285 -8.57 -4.29 -20.01
N PHE A 286 -8.52 -5.58 -19.67
CA PHE A 286 -8.02 -6.03 -18.36
C PHE A 286 -6.59 -5.55 -18.14
N HIS A 287 -5.69 -5.78 -19.10
CA HIS A 287 -4.29 -5.36 -19.01
C HIS A 287 -4.16 -3.85 -18.88
N LYS A 288 -4.83 -3.10 -19.77
CA LYS A 288 -4.82 -1.65 -19.78
C LYS A 288 -5.25 -1.07 -18.43
N GLU A 289 -6.27 -1.65 -17.80
CA GLU A 289 -6.70 -1.22 -16.47
C GLU A 289 -5.67 -1.58 -15.39
N THR A 290 -5.10 -2.79 -15.39
CA THR A 290 -4.04 -3.14 -14.42
C THR A 290 -2.81 -2.22 -14.55
N VAL A 291 -2.38 -1.91 -15.78
CA VAL A 291 -1.30 -0.95 -16.04
C VAL A 291 -1.67 0.44 -15.54
N ARG A 292 -2.88 0.93 -15.83
CA ARG A 292 -3.36 2.23 -15.34
C ARG A 292 -3.37 2.29 -13.82
N ARG A 293 -3.82 1.23 -13.15
CA ARG A 293 -3.85 1.13 -11.69
C ARG A 293 -2.46 1.16 -11.09
N VAL A 294 -1.55 0.31 -11.58
CA VAL A 294 -0.16 0.29 -11.10
C VAL A 294 0.53 1.63 -11.31
N LYS A 295 0.29 2.32 -12.44
CA LYS A 295 0.83 3.67 -12.71
C LYS A 295 0.35 4.72 -11.72
N ASN A 296 -0.90 4.61 -11.27
CA ASN A 296 -1.54 5.61 -10.43
C ASN A 296 -1.58 5.24 -8.94
N LEU A 297 -0.96 4.12 -8.53
CA LEU A 297 -0.87 3.68 -7.14
C LEU A 297 -0.34 4.78 -6.19
N HIS A 298 0.58 5.62 -6.67
CA HIS A 298 1.16 6.73 -5.91
C HIS A 298 0.17 7.83 -5.51
N LEU A 299 -1.03 7.83 -6.09
CA LEU A 299 -2.11 8.79 -5.81
C LEU A 299 -3.18 8.20 -4.89
N ALA A 300 -3.15 6.89 -4.64
CA ALA A 300 -4.17 6.17 -3.87
C ALA A 300 -3.52 5.24 -2.83
N ASP A 301 -3.38 3.94 -3.13
CA ASP A 301 -2.97 2.93 -2.14
C ASP A 301 -1.56 3.13 -1.58
N CYS A 302 -0.59 3.56 -2.40
CA CYS A 302 0.73 3.91 -1.89
C CYS A 302 0.69 5.21 -1.06
N LEU A 303 -0.12 6.19 -1.47
CA LEU A 303 -0.33 7.43 -0.72
C LEU A 303 -0.84 7.11 0.70
N ARG A 304 -1.91 6.31 0.79
CA ARG A 304 -2.48 5.83 2.05
C ARG A 304 -1.45 5.04 2.86
N ALA A 305 -0.90 3.97 2.29
CA ALA A 305 0.00 3.08 3.03
C ALA A 305 1.22 3.84 3.57
N ASN A 306 1.80 4.75 2.78
CA ASN A 306 2.95 5.54 3.19
C ASN A 306 2.58 6.62 4.22
N LYS A 307 1.58 7.46 3.96
CA LYS A 307 1.30 8.61 4.83
C LYS A 307 0.55 8.24 6.11
N SER A 308 -0.39 7.29 6.07
CA SER A 308 -1.09 6.84 7.28
C SER A 308 -0.14 6.18 8.30
N THR A 309 0.88 5.46 7.82
CA THR A 309 1.90 4.85 8.69
C THR A 309 2.96 5.87 9.14
N SER A 310 3.41 6.72 8.21
CA SER A 310 4.41 7.77 8.49
C SER A 310 3.91 8.82 9.48
N ALA A 311 2.61 9.06 9.57
CA ALA A 311 2.00 9.92 10.58
C ALA A 311 2.40 9.56 12.02
N TRP A 312 2.73 8.29 12.26
CA TRP A 312 3.18 7.78 13.56
C TRP A 312 4.63 7.29 13.53
N GLY A 313 5.41 7.65 12.50
CA GLY A 313 6.79 7.19 12.35
C GLY A 313 6.93 5.68 12.25
N LEU A 314 6.00 5.04 11.54
CA LEU A 314 5.99 3.63 11.17
C LEU A 314 6.27 3.51 9.67
N GLU A 315 7.27 2.73 9.26
CA GLU A 315 7.58 2.47 7.85
C GLU A 315 6.73 1.32 7.31
N ALA A 316 5.98 1.54 6.23
CA ALA A 316 5.29 0.48 5.49
C ALA A 316 6.12 -0.01 4.30
N ARG A 317 6.26 -1.32 4.16
CA ARG A 317 6.91 -1.97 3.01
C ARG A 317 5.90 -2.82 2.25
N VAL A 318 5.94 -2.74 0.93
CA VAL A 318 4.93 -3.33 0.02
C VAL A 318 5.61 -4.29 -0.98
N PRO A 319 5.73 -5.60 -0.64
CA PRO A 319 6.45 -6.58 -1.47
C PRO A 319 5.88 -6.79 -2.87
N PHE A 320 4.55 -6.65 -3.05
CA PHE A 320 3.92 -6.76 -4.36
C PHE A 320 4.41 -5.68 -5.35
N LEU A 321 4.98 -4.57 -4.86
CA LEU A 321 5.50 -3.50 -5.73
C LEU A 321 7.00 -3.58 -5.95
N ASP A 322 7.60 -4.75 -5.69
CA ASP A 322 8.97 -5.02 -6.09
C ASP A 322 9.16 -4.97 -7.60
N LYS A 323 10.25 -4.34 -8.07
CA LYS A 323 10.51 -4.18 -9.50
C LYS A 323 10.54 -5.52 -10.24
N GLU A 324 11.17 -6.54 -9.66
CA GLU A 324 11.32 -7.86 -10.29
C GLU A 324 10.00 -8.64 -10.24
N PHE A 325 9.28 -8.53 -9.12
CA PHE A 325 7.95 -9.12 -9.01
C PHE A 325 6.95 -8.47 -9.98
N LEU A 326 6.96 -7.14 -10.12
CA LEU A 326 6.14 -6.42 -11.10
C LEU A 326 6.48 -6.85 -12.53
N GLU A 327 7.76 -6.93 -12.87
CA GLU A 327 8.19 -7.38 -14.19
C GLU A 327 7.73 -8.82 -14.48
N THR A 328 7.79 -9.70 -13.49
CA THR A 328 7.33 -11.09 -13.60
C THR A 328 5.81 -11.18 -13.73
N SER A 329 5.08 -10.57 -12.79
CA SER A 329 3.63 -10.67 -12.69
C SER A 329 2.91 -9.93 -13.82
N MET A 330 3.41 -8.79 -14.27
CA MET A 330 2.80 -8.01 -15.35
C MET A 330 3.11 -8.57 -16.75
N LYS A 331 4.02 -9.55 -16.89
CA LYS A 331 4.29 -10.27 -18.14
C LYS A 331 3.39 -11.47 -18.38
N ILE A 332 2.63 -11.91 -17.39
CA ILE A 332 1.66 -13.00 -17.52
C ILE A 332 0.54 -12.56 -18.48
N ASP A 333 0.09 -13.46 -19.35
CA ASP A 333 -1.04 -13.25 -20.24
C ASP A 333 -2.25 -12.80 -19.42
N PRO A 334 -2.85 -11.62 -19.71
CA PRO A 334 -3.98 -11.14 -18.94
C PRO A 334 -5.19 -12.09 -19.02
N ALA A 335 -5.28 -12.93 -20.06
CA ALA A 335 -6.30 -13.97 -20.16
C ALA A 335 -6.21 -14.99 -19.01
N ASP A 336 -5.02 -15.24 -18.45
CA ASP A 336 -4.84 -16.10 -17.27
C ASP A 336 -5.32 -15.42 -15.98
N LYS A 337 -5.24 -14.08 -15.93
CA LYS A 337 -5.68 -13.26 -14.78
C LYS A 337 -7.18 -12.96 -14.80
N MET A 338 -7.81 -13.02 -15.97
CA MET A 338 -9.23 -12.72 -16.13
C MET A 338 -10.10 -13.65 -15.29
N ILE A 339 -11.10 -13.03 -14.67
CA ILE A 339 -12.10 -13.68 -13.84
C ILE A 339 -13.12 -14.37 -14.75
N THR A 340 -13.42 -15.63 -14.47
CA THR A 340 -14.38 -16.45 -15.24
C THR A 340 -15.25 -17.27 -14.28
N GLU A 341 -16.25 -18.00 -14.78
CA GLU A 341 -17.11 -18.84 -13.93
C GLU A 341 -16.33 -19.87 -13.10
N GLY A 342 -15.16 -20.33 -13.59
CA GLY A 342 -14.29 -21.27 -12.89
C GLY A 342 -13.07 -20.64 -12.18
N ARG A 343 -12.87 -19.32 -12.30
CA ARG A 343 -11.70 -18.62 -11.74
C ARG A 343 -12.14 -17.33 -11.06
N ILE A 344 -12.03 -17.32 -9.73
CA ILE A 344 -12.27 -16.11 -8.92
C ILE A 344 -11.16 -15.07 -9.09
N GLU A 345 -11.36 -13.87 -8.55
CA GLU A 345 -10.35 -12.82 -8.58
C GLU A 345 -9.00 -13.28 -8.02
N LYS A 346 -7.93 -12.87 -8.69
CA LYS A 346 -6.54 -13.24 -8.35
C LYS A 346 -6.28 -14.76 -8.37
N TYR A 347 -7.04 -15.52 -9.18
CA TYR A 347 -6.88 -16.97 -9.30
C TYR A 347 -5.42 -17.40 -9.51
N VAL A 348 -4.67 -16.72 -10.38
CA VAL A 348 -3.27 -17.07 -10.66
C VAL A 348 -2.38 -16.95 -9.43
N LEU A 349 -2.62 -15.96 -8.56
CA LEU A 349 -1.89 -15.79 -7.31
C LEU A 349 -2.30 -16.88 -6.31
N ARG A 350 -3.59 -17.16 -6.18
CA ARG A 350 -4.11 -18.23 -5.30
C ARG A 350 -3.53 -19.58 -5.70
N LYS A 351 -3.58 -19.92 -7.00
CA LYS A 351 -3.04 -21.16 -7.53
C LYS A 351 -1.52 -21.24 -7.41
N ALA A 352 -0.82 -20.10 -7.54
CA ALA A 352 0.61 -20.06 -7.27
C ALA A 352 0.96 -20.41 -5.82
N PHE A 353 0.08 -20.24 -4.83
CA PHE A 353 0.33 -20.58 -3.42
C PHE A 353 -0.48 -21.79 -2.91
N ASP A 354 -1.27 -22.40 -3.79
CA ASP A 354 -1.89 -23.70 -3.57
C ASP A 354 -0.81 -24.78 -3.75
N THR A 355 -0.54 -25.50 -2.66
CA THR A 355 0.52 -26.51 -2.54
C THR A 355 -0.07 -27.89 -2.24
N THR A 356 -1.38 -28.07 -2.47
CA THR A 356 -2.09 -29.32 -2.20
C THR A 356 -1.57 -30.50 -3.03
N ASP A 357 -0.95 -30.22 -4.18
CA ASP A 357 -0.27 -31.16 -5.06
C ASP A 357 1.25 -31.29 -4.79
N GLU A 358 1.78 -30.60 -3.78
CA GLU A 358 3.19 -30.60 -3.40
C GLU A 358 3.37 -31.22 -1.99
N PRO A 359 3.52 -32.55 -1.86
CA PRO A 359 3.49 -33.24 -0.56
C PRO A 359 4.63 -32.82 0.40
N ASP A 360 5.75 -32.34 -0.13
CA ASP A 360 6.90 -31.88 0.66
C ASP A 360 6.80 -30.40 1.05
N ASN A 361 5.79 -29.67 0.54
CA ASN A 361 5.61 -28.26 0.83
C ASN A 361 4.52 -28.09 1.89
N THR A 362 4.88 -27.40 2.98
CA THR A 362 3.86 -26.99 3.96
C THR A 362 2.89 -26.02 3.29
N PRO A 363 1.58 -26.03 3.61
CA PRO A 363 0.66 -25.02 3.08
C PRO A 363 1.02 -23.60 3.53
N TYR A 364 0.85 -22.59 2.66
CA TYR A 364 1.10 -21.20 3.03
C TYR A 364 -0.04 -20.60 3.86
N LEU A 365 -1.27 -21.03 3.60
CA LEU A 365 -2.48 -20.53 4.23
C LEU A 365 -3.49 -21.67 4.45
N PRO A 366 -4.46 -21.50 5.37
CA PRO A 366 -5.65 -22.34 5.39
C PRO A 366 -6.39 -22.25 4.05
N GLU A 367 -6.91 -23.38 3.56
CA GLU A 367 -7.64 -23.46 2.28
C GLU A 367 -8.78 -22.44 2.20
N LYS A 368 -9.54 -22.31 3.29
CA LYS A 368 -10.62 -21.33 3.43
C LYS A 368 -10.17 -19.88 3.22
N ILE A 369 -8.95 -19.53 3.61
CA ILE A 369 -8.38 -18.19 3.41
C ILE A 369 -7.81 -18.04 1.99
N LEU A 370 -7.10 -19.07 1.52
CA LEU A 370 -6.49 -19.07 0.18
C LEU A 370 -7.54 -18.88 -0.93
N TRP A 371 -8.74 -19.43 -0.74
CA TRP A 371 -9.86 -19.32 -1.68
C TRP A 371 -11.00 -18.42 -1.20
N ARG A 372 -10.76 -17.61 -0.15
CA ARG A 372 -11.73 -16.59 0.31
C ARG A 372 -11.92 -15.52 -0.75
N GLN A 373 -13.17 -15.25 -1.14
CA GLN A 373 -13.51 -14.12 -2.01
C GLN A 373 -13.07 -12.78 -1.39
N LYS A 374 -12.64 -11.85 -2.24
CA LYS A 374 -12.22 -10.51 -1.86
C LYS A 374 -13.31 -9.76 -1.09
N GLU A 375 -12.95 -9.31 0.10
CA GLU A 375 -13.63 -8.24 0.84
C GLU A 375 -12.81 -6.95 0.69
N GLN A 376 -13.46 -5.82 0.38
CA GLN A 376 -12.77 -4.53 0.33
C GLN A 376 -12.41 -4.07 1.75
N PHE A 377 -11.26 -3.39 1.92
CA PHE A 377 -10.76 -3.06 3.26
C PHE A 377 -11.75 -2.23 4.08
N SER A 378 -12.40 -1.23 3.48
CA SER A 378 -13.39 -0.39 4.15
C SER A 378 -14.64 -1.13 4.60
N ASP A 379 -15.01 -2.21 3.91
CA ASP A 379 -16.15 -3.05 4.29
C ASP A 379 -15.71 -4.12 5.32
N GLY A 380 -14.50 -4.66 5.17
CA GLY A 380 -13.91 -5.68 6.03
C GLY A 380 -13.62 -5.22 7.46
N VAL A 381 -13.31 -3.93 7.67
CA VAL A 381 -13.14 -3.33 9.01
C VAL A 381 -14.44 -3.23 9.80
N GLY A 382 -15.60 -3.46 9.17
CA GLY A 382 -16.92 -3.50 9.79
C GLY A 382 -17.91 -2.54 9.15
N TYR A 383 -19.11 -3.03 8.84
CA TYR A 383 -20.11 -2.30 8.04
C TYR A 383 -20.57 -0.97 8.64
N SER A 384 -20.69 -0.90 9.98
CA SER A 384 -21.10 0.33 10.67
C SER A 384 -20.08 1.46 10.58
N TRP A 385 -18.86 1.21 10.08
CA TRP A 385 -17.90 2.28 9.81
C TRP A 385 -18.38 3.20 8.69
N ILE A 386 -18.69 2.62 7.52
CA ILE A 386 -19.15 3.39 6.36
C ILE A 386 -20.52 4.01 6.65
N ASP A 387 -21.40 3.27 7.32
CA ASP A 387 -22.73 3.76 7.65
C ASP A 387 -22.62 4.95 8.62
N GLY A 388 -21.76 4.86 9.65
CA GLY A 388 -21.48 5.97 10.55
C GLY A 388 -20.83 7.19 9.90
N LEU A 389 -19.99 7.00 8.88
CA LEU A 389 -19.45 8.11 8.07
C LEU A 389 -20.55 8.83 7.29
N LYS A 390 -21.48 8.09 6.69
CA LYS A 390 -22.60 8.65 5.93
C LYS A 390 -23.58 9.39 6.84
N ASP A 391 -23.90 8.80 8.00
CA ASP A 391 -24.79 9.40 8.99
C ASP A 391 -24.19 10.71 9.51
N ALA A 392 -22.90 10.73 9.86
CA ALA A 392 -22.22 11.96 10.28
C ALA A 392 -22.17 13.01 9.15
N ALA A 393 -21.91 12.59 7.91
CA ALA A 393 -21.92 13.52 6.77
C ALA A 393 -23.29 14.17 6.56
N GLU A 394 -24.39 13.46 6.82
CA GLU A 394 -25.76 13.98 6.75
C GLU A 394 -26.03 15.05 7.82
N GLU A 395 -25.41 14.93 9.00
CA GLU A 395 -25.49 15.94 10.07
C GLU A 395 -24.67 17.21 9.77
N HIS A 396 -23.56 17.07 9.03
CA HIS A 396 -22.63 18.16 8.74
C HIS A 396 -22.88 18.88 7.40
N VAL A 397 -23.54 18.23 6.44
CA VAL A 397 -23.76 18.78 5.09
C VAL A 397 -25.25 18.77 4.73
N THR A 398 -25.83 19.95 4.61
CA THR A 398 -27.26 20.10 4.25
C THR A 398 -27.48 20.01 2.74
N ASP A 399 -28.70 19.71 2.32
CA ASP A 399 -29.11 19.75 0.91
C ASP A 399 -28.95 21.16 0.30
N GLU A 400 -29.06 22.20 1.13
CA GLU A 400 -28.85 23.59 0.71
C GLU A 400 -27.38 23.87 0.39
N MET A 401 -26.45 23.32 1.18
CA MET A 401 -25.01 23.38 0.88
C MET A 401 -24.69 22.67 -0.43
N MET A 402 -25.26 21.48 -0.66
CA MET A 402 -25.07 20.73 -1.91
C MET A 402 -25.61 21.49 -3.14
N LYS A 403 -26.72 22.24 -2.99
CA LYS A 403 -27.29 23.07 -4.06
C LYS A 403 -26.50 24.34 -4.34
N ASN A 404 -25.79 24.86 -3.33
CA ASN A 404 -25.01 26.09 -3.39
C ASN A 404 -23.54 25.79 -3.07
N PRO A 405 -22.83 25.01 -3.89
CA PRO A 405 -21.45 24.67 -3.64
C PRO A 405 -20.56 25.91 -3.68
N LYS A 406 -19.44 25.85 -2.97
CA LYS A 406 -18.43 26.91 -2.95
C LYS A 406 -17.96 27.26 -4.38
N PRO A 407 -18.11 28.51 -4.87
CA PRO A 407 -17.74 28.89 -6.24
C PRO A 407 -16.28 28.59 -6.60
N GLU A 408 -15.37 28.69 -5.62
CA GLU A 408 -13.94 28.42 -5.78
C GLU A 408 -13.61 26.96 -6.16
N TRP A 409 -14.54 26.03 -5.98
CA TRP A 409 -14.33 24.64 -6.42
C TRP A 409 -14.46 24.45 -7.92
N GLY A 410 -15.05 25.41 -8.65
CA GLY A 410 -15.17 25.35 -10.11
C GLY A 410 -15.88 24.08 -10.58
N SER A 411 -15.19 23.25 -11.36
CA SER A 411 -15.73 21.97 -11.87
C SER A 411 -15.53 20.78 -10.92
N ASP A 412 -14.76 20.94 -9.84
CA ASP A 412 -14.40 19.87 -8.91
C ASP A 412 -15.37 19.77 -7.72
N VAL A 413 -16.66 20.00 -7.98
CA VAL A 413 -17.70 19.96 -6.96
C VAL A 413 -17.96 18.52 -6.52
N PRO A 414 -18.00 18.24 -5.21
CA PRO A 414 -18.41 16.94 -4.68
C PRO A 414 -19.88 16.62 -4.98
N ASP A 415 -20.16 15.38 -5.40
CA ASP A 415 -21.49 14.90 -5.78
C ASP A 415 -22.22 14.14 -4.67
N THR A 416 -21.56 13.94 -3.53
CA THR A 416 -22.12 13.33 -2.32
C THR A 416 -21.81 14.18 -1.09
N LYS A 417 -22.65 14.10 -0.06
CA LYS A 417 -22.45 14.83 1.21
C LYS A 417 -21.16 14.44 1.92
N GLU A 418 -20.79 13.15 1.89
CA GLU A 418 -19.53 12.68 2.47
C GLU A 418 -18.32 13.26 1.75
N ALA A 419 -18.31 13.25 0.41
CA ALA A 419 -17.26 13.90 -0.37
C ALA A 419 -17.21 15.42 -0.13
N TYR A 420 -18.37 16.06 0.01
CA TYR A 420 -18.47 17.47 0.37
C TYR A 420 -17.83 17.75 1.72
N TRP A 421 -18.15 16.93 2.72
CA TRP A 421 -17.63 17.06 4.07
C TRP A 421 -16.10 16.91 4.12
N TYR A 422 -15.55 15.90 3.45
CA TYR A 422 -14.11 15.73 3.34
C TYR A 422 -13.44 16.88 2.59
N ARG A 423 -14.07 17.38 1.53
CA ARG A 423 -13.56 18.56 0.81
C ARG A 423 -13.55 19.79 1.70
N THR A 424 -14.58 19.99 2.53
CA THR A 424 -14.58 21.11 3.49
C THR A 424 -13.46 21.00 4.51
N MET A 425 -13.21 19.81 5.08
CA MET A 425 -12.08 19.60 5.99
C MET A 425 -10.73 19.80 5.28
N PHE A 426 -10.61 19.36 4.02
CA PHE A 426 -9.39 19.59 3.25
C PHE A 426 -9.12 21.08 3.04
N ASP A 427 -10.15 21.86 2.70
CA ASP A 427 -10.04 23.32 2.51
C ASP A 427 -9.68 24.06 3.82
N GLU A 428 -9.98 23.49 4.99
CA GLU A 428 -9.56 24.05 6.29
C GLU A 428 -8.05 23.90 6.52
N HIS A 429 -7.45 22.82 6.02
CA HIS A 429 -6.02 22.53 6.16
C HIS A 429 -5.17 23.14 5.04
N PHE A 430 -5.69 23.12 3.82
CA PHE A 430 -4.92 23.41 2.62
C PHE A 430 -5.60 24.47 1.76
N PRO A 431 -4.83 25.40 1.17
CA PRO A 431 -5.38 26.37 0.23
C PRO A 431 -5.92 25.67 -1.02
N ALA A 432 -6.89 26.30 -1.68
CA ALA A 432 -7.55 25.75 -2.88
C ALA A 432 -6.57 25.34 -4.00
N SER A 433 -5.39 25.98 -4.08
CA SER A 433 -4.32 25.62 -5.04
C SER A 433 -3.81 24.18 -4.87
N CYS A 434 -3.93 23.60 -3.68
CA CYS A 434 -3.48 22.23 -3.38
C CYS A 434 -4.47 21.15 -3.86
N ALA A 435 -5.73 21.53 -4.13
CA ALA A 435 -6.75 20.59 -4.59
C ALA A 435 -6.36 19.90 -5.90
N GLY A 436 -5.60 20.59 -6.78
CA GLY A 436 -5.10 20.02 -8.03
C GLY A 436 -4.15 18.83 -7.89
N THR A 437 -3.67 18.52 -6.67
CA THR A 437 -2.82 17.34 -6.41
C THR A 437 -3.63 16.09 -6.04
N VAL A 438 -4.95 16.22 -5.87
CA VAL A 438 -5.83 15.14 -5.44
C VAL A 438 -6.45 14.44 -6.64
N GLU A 439 -6.32 13.12 -6.68
CA GLU A 439 -6.94 12.26 -7.69
C GLU A 439 -8.04 11.44 -7.03
N ARG A 440 -9.24 11.40 -7.64
CA ARG A 440 -10.36 10.59 -7.14
C ARG A 440 -10.24 9.15 -7.61
N TRP A 441 -10.38 8.19 -6.69
CA TRP A 441 -10.41 6.78 -7.06
C TRP A 441 -11.72 6.46 -7.77
N THR A 442 -11.65 6.12 -9.06
CA THR A 442 -12.83 5.83 -9.88
C THR A 442 -12.72 4.47 -10.58
N PRO A 443 -13.71 3.56 -10.43
CA PRO A 443 -13.74 2.27 -11.12
C PRO A 443 -14.13 2.40 -12.60
N THR A 444 -13.35 1.78 -13.51
CA THR A 444 -13.53 1.95 -14.97
C THR A 444 -14.81 1.31 -15.50
N TRP A 445 -15.22 0.16 -14.95
CA TRP A 445 -16.38 -0.62 -15.41
C TRP A 445 -17.52 -0.64 -14.39
N SER A 446 -17.62 0.39 -13.55
CA SER A 446 -18.76 0.59 -12.66
C SER A 446 -19.43 1.94 -12.95
N LYS A 447 -20.77 1.94 -12.91
CA LYS A 447 -21.59 3.14 -13.09
C LYS A 447 -21.92 3.83 -11.75
N GLN A 448 -21.31 3.38 -10.65
CA GLN A 448 -21.68 3.81 -9.31
C GLN A 448 -20.81 4.97 -8.85
N THR A 449 -21.47 5.95 -8.25
CA THR A 449 -20.85 7.11 -7.61
C THR A 449 -20.31 6.77 -6.22
N ASP A 450 -20.89 5.78 -5.53
CA ASP A 450 -20.33 5.25 -4.27
C ASP A 450 -19.27 4.18 -4.57
N PRO A 451 -18.02 4.33 -4.08
CA PRO A 451 -16.96 3.36 -4.29
C PRO A 451 -17.07 2.07 -3.46
N SER A 452 -18.04 1.94 -2.53
CA SER A 452 -18.18 0.74 -1.69
C SER A 452 -18.40 -0.53 -2.51
N GLY A 453 -17.70 -1.61 -2.15
CA GLY A 453 -17.86 -2.94 -2.74
C GLY A 453 -19.26 -3.49 -2.60
N ARG A 454 -20.00 -3.08 -1.56
CA ARG A 454 -21.41 -3.44 -1.33
C ARG A 454 -22.33 -2.95 -2.45
N ALA A 455 -21.98 -1.84 -3.09
CA ALA A 455 -22.77 -1.30 -4.17
C ALA A 455 -22.66 -2.19 -5.43
N ILE A 456 -21.56 -2.93 -5.62
CA ILE A 456 -21.34 -3.79 -6.77
C ILE A 456 -22.25 -5.03 -6.69
N ALA A 457 -23.06 -5.27 -7.73
CA ALA A 457 -24.06 -6.34 -7.78
C ALA A 457 -23.52 -7.75 -7.42
N THR A 458 -22.25 -8.03 -7.76
CA THR A 458 -21.56 -9.30 -7.47
C THR A 458 -21.39 -9.56 -5.96
N HIS A 459 -21.26 -8.52 -5.14
CA HIS A 459 -21.18 -8.66 -3.67
C HIS A 459 -22.50 -9.20 -3.09
N ASN A 460 -23.64 -8.75 -3.63
CA ASN A 460 -24.96 -9.13 -3.16
C ASN A 460 -25.41 -10.53 -3.61
N ALA A 461 -24.81 -11.09 -4.67
CA ALA A 461 -25.14 -12.43 -5.17
C ALA A 461 -24.81 -13.54 -4.16
N LYS A 462 -23.78 -13.34 -3.31
CA LYS A 462 -23.37 -14.28 -2.25
C LYS A 462 -24.39 -14.42 -1.13
N TYR A 463 -25.12 -13.34 -0.81
CA TYR A 463 -26.14 -13.34 0.25
C TYR A 463 -27.49 -13.88 -0.22
N LYS A 464 -27.72 -14.01 -1.53
CA LYS A 464 -28.92 -14.65 -2.08
C LYS A 464 -28.80 -16.16 -2.26
N SER A 465 -27.60 -16.72 -2.17
CA SER A 465 -27.36 -18.18 -2.25
C SER A 465 -27.38 -18.87 -0.89
N VAL A 466 -27.75 -18.16 0.17
CA VAL A 466 -27.93 -18.68 1.53
C VAL A 466 -29.35 -18.34 2.00
N GLU A 467 -30.35 -18.78 1.23
CA GLU A 467 -31.74 -18.95 1.67
C GLU A 467 -32.26 -20.32 1.23
#